data_AF-A0A940VJ11-F1
#
_entry.id   AF-A0A940VJ11-F1
#
_cell.length_a   1.000
_cell.length_b   1.000
_cell.length_c   1.000
_cell.angle_alpha   90.00
_cell.angle_beta   90.00
_cell.angle_gamma   90.00
#
_symmetry.space_group_name_H-M   'P 1'
#
loop_
_entity.id
_entity.type
_entity.pdbx_description
1 polymer ?
#
loop_
_entity_poly.entity_id
_entity_poly.type
_entity_poly.pdbx_seq_one_letter_code
_entity_poly.pdbx_strand_id
1 'polypeptide(L)'
;DHLYLDSELAKALNPSSWSERESLEAKPKVKWGLLATFEVGPMTLQHTVVGVRDFSAASASFGERLAGLLGYPFFAHAVVEVDYPNGSVSCFDPKTYRLPRGHWQPLTLIGNRPTLPARLEGNIEGQFFLDTGNTSTVLFFPDFIQEHALLQNRGVRRVTHTSVTGEAETLAGRIAWFAFAGHRFEKPIVLFDLPNNRPASQARLAGVIGRGFLREFIVVFNYPESKIALLPK
;
A
#
# COMPACT_ATOMS: atom_id res chain seq x y z
N ASP A 1 -0.74 4.61 -6.72
CA ASP A 1 -0.88 3.33 -7.47
C ASP A 1 -2.02 3.32 -8.47
N HIS A 2 -1.98 2.39 -9.43
CA HIS A 2 -3.02 2.17 -10.44
C HIS A 2 -4.04 1.13 -9.98
N LEU A 3 -5.16 1.01 -10.70
CA LEU A 3 -6.11 -0.09 -10.55
C LEU A 3 -5.63 -1.28 -11.40
N TYR A 4 -5.59 -2.47 -10.82
CA TYR A 4 -5.23 -3.70 -11.52
C TYR A 4 -6.33 -4.75 -11.43
N LEU A 5 -6.50 -5.51 -12.50
CA LEU A 5 -7.38 -6.69 -12.53
C LEU A 5 -6.55 -7.96 -12.70
N ASP A 6 -7.04 -9.03 -12.10
CA ASP A 6 -6.53 -10.38 -12.36
C ASP A 6 -6.81 -10.80 -13.80
N SER A 7 -5.89 -11.58 -14.36
CA SER A 7 -5.92 -12.01 -15.76
C SER A 7 -7.18 -12.79 -16.11
N GLU A 8 -7.73 -13.61 -15.20
CA GLU A 8 -8.97 -14.35 -15.46
C GLU A 8 -10.21 -13.46 -15.42
N LEU A 9 -10.28 -12.55 -14.45
CA LEU A 9 -11.38 -11.56 -14.40
C LEU A 9 -11.36 -10.70 -15.66
N ALA A 10 -10.18 -10.27 -16.05
CA ALA A 10 -10.02 -9.35 -17.15
C ALA A 10 -10.42 -10.04 -18.48
N LYS A 11 -10.13 -11.34 -18.69
CA LYS A 11 -10.62 -12.10 -19.86
C LYS A 11 -12.15 -12.07 -19.98
N ALA A 12 -12.88 -12.12 -18.85
CA ALA A 12 -14.34 -12.05 -18.85
C ALA A 12 -14.90 -10.67 -19.22
N LEU A 13 -14.11 -9.60 -19.05
CA LEU A 13 -14.51 -8.20 -19.30
C LEU A 13 -14.24 -7.73 -20.75
N ASN A 14 -14.05 -8.65 -21.69
CA ASN A 14 -13.82 -8.40 -23.12
C ASN A 14 -12.50 -7.65 -23.45
N PRO A 15 -11.37 -8.38 -23.60
CA PRO A 15 -10.03 -7.81 -23.80
C PRO A 15 -9.79 -7.09 -25.13
N SER A 16 -10.76 -7.06 -26.04
CA SER A 16 -10.63 -6.38 -27.36
C SER A 16 -10.45 -4.86 -27.26
N SER A 17 -10.78 -4.24 -26.11
CA SER A 17 -10.52 -2.83 -25.83
C SER A 17 -9.12 -2.56 -25.23
N TRP A 18 -8.28 -3.59 -25.08
CA TRP A 18 -7.01 -3.47 -24.38
C TRP A 18 -5.86 -3.25 -25.35
N SER A 19 -4.96 -2.34 -24.96
CA SER A 19 -3.72 -2.08 -25.66
C SER A 19 -2.54 -2.49 -24.79
N GLU A 20 -1.55 -3.15 -25.38
CA GLU A 20 -0.25 -3.30 -24.73
C GLU A 20 0.42 -1.93 -24.71
N ARG A 21 0.74 -1.43 -23.51
CA ARG A 21 1.63 -0.27 -23.38
C ARG A 21 2.88 -0.73 -22.67
N GLU A 22 4.04 -0.49 -23.27
CA GLU A 22 5.30 -0.68 -22.57
C GLU A 22 5.38 0.34 -21.44
N SER A 23 5.36 -0.13 -20.19
CA SER A 23 5.77 0.71 -19.07
C SER A 23 7.30 0.77 -19.08
N LEU A 24 7.86 1.98 -19.10
CA LEU A 24 9.31 2.23 -19.11
C LEU A 24 10.06 1.60 -17.91
N GLU A 25 9.36 1.17 -16.85
CA GLU A 25 9.97 0.73 -15.58
C GLU A 25 9.59 -0.69 -15.11
N ALA A 26 8.68 -1.42 -15.76
CA ALA A 26 8.25 -2.74 -15.27
C ALA A 26 8.34 -3.84 -16.33
N LYS A 27 9.31 -4.76 -16.14
CA LYS A 27 9.17 -6.14 -16.59
C LYS A 27 8.45 -6.90 -15.47
N PRO A 28 7.37 -7.66 -15.76
CA PRO A 28 6.82 -7.98 -17.09
C PRO A 28 5.89 -6.88 -17.66
N LYS A 29 5.69 -6.89 -19.00
CA LYS A 29 4.77 -6.00 -19.73
C LYS A 29 3.37 -6.02 -19.11
N VAL A 30 2.84 -4.85 -18.76
CA VAL A 30 1.44 -4.70 -18.29
C VAL A 30 0.55 -4.52 -19.51
N LYS A 31 -0.55 -5.28 -19.60
CA LYS A 31 -1.63 -4.95 -20.54
C LYS A 31 -2.54 -3.91 -19.91
N TRP A 32 -2.92 -2.88 -20.66
CA TRP A 32 -3.78 -1.81 -20.17
C TRP A 32 -5.10 -1.81 -20.95
N GLY A 33 -6.21 -1.70 -20.22
CA GLY A 33 -7.55 -1.59 -20.78
C GLY A 33 -8.24 -0.33 -20.30
N LEU A 34 -9.26 0.11 -21.04
CA LEU A 34 -10.21 1.13 -20.61
C LEU A 34 -11.56 0.47 -20.38
N LEU A 35 -12.08 0.57 -19.17
CA LEU A 35 -13.44 0.15 -18.84
C LEU A 35 -14.38 1.34 -18.96
N ALA A 36 -15.50 1.17 -19.66
CA ALA A 36 -16.55 2.18 -19.71
C ALA A 36 -17.11 2.47 -18.30
N THR A 37 -17.42 1.39 -17.57
CA THR A 37 -17.87 1.44 -16.18
C THR A 37 -17.14 0.36 -15.37
N PHE A 38 -16.77 0.69 -14.14
CA PHE A 38 -16.21 -0.24 -13.16
C PHE A 38 -16.94 -0.07 -11.83
N GLU A 39 -17.56 -1.13 -11.34
CA GLU A 39 -18.38 -1.11 -10.12
C GLU A 39 -17.79 -2.03 -9.05
N VAL A 40 -17.65 -1.51 -7.83
CA VAL A 40 -17.25 -2.28 -6.64
C VAL A 40 -18.06 -1.79 -5.44
N GLY A 41 -18.93 -2.65 -4.91
CA GLY A 41 -19.85 -2.26 -3.85
C GLY A 41 -20.71 -1.06 -4.30
N PRO A 42 -20.80 0.03 -3.52
CA PRO A 42 -21.58 1.22 -3.89
C PRO A 42 -20.84 2.17 -4.85
N MET A 43 -19.58 1.89 -5.20
CA MET A 43 -18.74 2.77 -6.01
C MET A 43 -18.88 2.44 -7.49
N THR A 44 -19.18 3.46 -8.29
CA THR A 44 -19.16 3.39 -9.76
C THR A 44 -18.11 4.36 -10.29
N LEU A 45 -17.09 3.84 -10.97
CA LEU A 45 -16.11 4.62 -11.71
C LEU A 45 -16.42 4.55 -13.21
N GLN A 46 -16.26 5.67 -13.90
CA GLN A 46 -16.50 5.80 -15.34
C GLN A 46 -15.16 5.94 -16.05
N HIS A 47 -15.05 5.42 -17.28
CA HIS A 47 -13.87 5.57 -18.14
C HIS A 47 -12.54 5.27 -17.43
N THR A 48 -12.49 4.13 -16.73
CA THR A 48 -11.38 3.79 -15.83
C THR A 48 -10.31 2.99 -16.55
N VAL A 49 -9.08 3.49 -16.51
CA VAL A 49 -7.90 2.76 -17.01
C VAL A 49 -7.50 1.71 -15.98
N VAL A 50 -7.39 0.47 -16.43
CA VAL A 50 -7.02 -0.68 -15.60
C VAL A 50 -5.82 -1.41 -16.19
N GLY A 51 -4.87 -1.78 -15.34
CA GLY A 51 -3.78 -2.67 -15.71
C GLY A 51 -4.19 -4.13 -15.50
N VAL A 52 -3.61 -5.05 -16.24
CA VAL A 52 -3.86 -6.50 -16.07
C VAL A 52 -2.58 -7.17 -15.59
N ARG A 53 -2.73 -7.98 -14.53
CA ARG A 53 -1.66 -8.72 -13.90
C ARG A 53 -2.13 -10.15 -13.59
N ASP A 54 -1.18 -11.06 -13.50
CA ASP A 54 -1.43 -12.41 -13.02
C ASP A 54 -1.30 -12.41 -11.49
N PHE A 55 -2.41 -12.63 -10.78
CA PHE A 55 -2.41 -12.70 -9.32
C PHE A 55 -2.40 -14.14 -8.79
N SER A 56 -2.17 -15.15 -9.63
CA SER A 56 -2.22 -16.57 -9.21
C SER A 56 -1.26 -16.89 -8.07
N ALA A 57 -0.01 -16.46 -8.16
CA ALA A 57 1.00 -16.67 -7.10
C ALA A 57 0.63 -15.95 -5.79
N ALA A 58 0.16 -14.71 -5.88
CA ALA A 58 -0.33 -13.97 -4.72
C ALA A 58 -1.56 -14.65 -4.11
N SER A 59 -2.52 -15.06 -4.93
CA SER A 59 -3.74 -15.78 -4.49
C SER A 59 -3.39 -17.08 -3.76
N ALA A 60 -2.44 -17.86 -4.28
CA ALA A 60 -1.95 -19.06 -3.61
C ALA A 60 -1.31 -18.74 -2.25
N SER A 61 -0.55 -17.65 -2.15
CA SER A 61 0.07 -17.19 -0.90
C SER A 61 -0.95 -16.71 0.14
N PHE A 62 -1.98 -15.97 -0.29
CA PHE A 62 -3.05 -15.50 0.60
C PHE A 62 -4.07 -16.58 0.95
N GLY A 63 -4.12 -17.69 0.19
CA GLY A 63 -5.11 -18.76 0.38
C GLY A 63 -6.51 -18.41 -0.14
N GLU A 64 -6.63 -17.33 -0.91
CA GLU A 64 -7.89 -16.86 -1.50
C GLU A 64 -7.66 -16.25 -2.88
N ARG A 65 -8.69 -16.27 -3.72
CA ARG A 65 -8.61 -15.69 -5.07
C ARG A 65 -8.59 -14.16 -4.98
N LEU A 66 -7.50 -13.55 -5.42
CA LEU A 66 -7.43 -12.10 -5.62
C LEU A 66 -7.99 -11.72 -7.00
N ALA A 67 -9.07 -10.92 -7.01
CA ALA A 67 -9.68 -10.44 -8.25
C ALA A 67 -8.95 -9.23 -8.87
N GLY A 68 -8.17 -8.50 -8.06
CA GLY A 68 -7.46 -7.30 -8.49
C GLY A 68 -6.97 -6.46 -7.32
N LEU A 69 -6.47 -5.26 -7.64
CA LEU A 69 -6.00 -4.26 -6.70
C LEU A 69 -6.70 -2.93 -6.97
N LEU A 70 -7.31 -2.36 -5.94
CA LEU A 70 -7.92 -1.03 -5.98
C LEU A 70 -6.88 0.02 -5.56
N GLY A 71 -6.39 0.78 -6.54
CA GLY A 71 -5.37 1.82 -6.32
C GLY A 71 -5.96 3.22 -6.22
N TYR A 72 -5.13 4.23 -6.52
CA TYR A 72 -5.48 5.65 -6.42
C TYR A 72 -6.79 6.04 -7.09
N PRO A 73 -7.15 5.56 -8.31
CA PRO A 73 -8.42 5.92 -8.92
C PRO A 73 -9.62 5.62 -8.03
N PHE A 74 -9.56 4.57 -7.20
CA PHE A 74 -10.62 4.25 -6.27
C PHE A 74 -10.65 5.23 -5.08
N PHE A 75 -9.52 5.41 -4.42
CA PHE A 75 -9.42 6.29 -3.24
C PHE A 75 -9.62 7.77 -3.56
N ALA A 76 -9.31 8.23 -4.78
CA ALA A 76 -9.44 9.62 -5.19
C ALA A 76 -10.91 10.09 -5.30
N HIS A 77 -11.88 9.18 -5.28
CA HIS A 77 -13.30 9.50 -5.45
C HIS A 77 -14.17 9.17 -4.24
N ALA A 78 -13.60 8.66 -3.14
CA ALA A 78 -14.35 8.26 -1.96
C ALA A 78 -13.62 8.55 -0.65
N VAL A 79 -14.39 8.61 0.44
CA VAL A 79 -13.84 8.30 1.76
C VAL A 79 -13.88 6.79 1.93
N VAL A 80 -12.71 6.20 2.19
CA VAL A 80 -12.57 4.74 2.35
C VAL A 80 -12.21 4.44 3.79
N GLU A 81 -13.09 3.70 4.46
CA GLU A 81 -12.82 3.15 5.79
C GLU A 81 -12.37 1.70 5.66
N VAL A 82 -11.18 1.40 6.18
CA VAL A 82 -10.69 0.03 6.35
C VAL A 82 -10.78 -0.30 7.83
N ASP A 83 -11.84 -1.02 8.21
CA ASP A 83 -12.05 -1.52 9.56
C ASP A 83 -11.35 -2.87 9.71
N TYR A 84 -10.06 -2.83 10.03
CA TYR A 84 -9.28 -4.04 10.24
C TYR A 84 -9.80 -4.91 11.39
N PRO A 85 -10.19 -4.36 12.57
CA PRO A 85 -10.72 -5.16 13.66
C PRO A 85 -11.96 -5.98 13.31
N ASN A 86 -12.84 -5.46 12.44
CA ASN A 86 -14.06 -6.14 12.02
C ASN A 86 -13.96 -6.77 10.62
N GLY A 87 -12.83 -6.60 9.93
CA GLY A 87 -12.58 -7.20 8.62
C GLY A 87 -13.48 -6.65 7.51
N SER A 88 -13.73 -5.34 7.47
CA SER A 88 -14.60 -4.72 6.47
C SER A 88 -13.99 -3.49 5.81
N VAL A 89 -14.45 -3.20 4.60
CA VAL A 89 -14.13 -1.96 3.87
C VAL A 89 -15.43 -1.27 3.49
N SER A 90 -15.55 0.00 3.85
CA SER A 90 -16.72 0.83 3.55
C SER A 90 -16.32 2.05 2.73
N CYS A 91 -17.22 2.47 1.84
CA CYS A 91 -16.99 3.62 0.95
C CYS A 91 -18.13 4.63 1.14
N PHE A 92 -17.77 5.91 1.23
CA PHE A 92 -18.70 6.99 1.49
C PHE A 92 -18.48 8.16 0.54
N ASP A 93 -19.55 8.92 0.28
CA ASP A 93 -19.46 10.19 -0.45
C ASP A 93 -18.66 11.21 0.40
N PRO A 94 -17.53 11.73 -0.11
CA PRO A 94 -16.71 12.72 0.60
C PRO A 94 -17.48 13.96 1.06
N LYS A 95 -18.55 14.36 0.37
CA LYS A 95 -19.34 15.55 0.70
C LYS A 95 -20.17 15.36 1.97
N THR A 96 -20.70 14.16 2.17
CA THR A 96 -21.65 13.86 3.26
C THR A 96 -20.99 13.15 4.43
N TYR A 97 -19.85 12.49 4.21
CA TYR A 97 -19.14 11.77 5.26
C TYR A 97 -18.77 12.68 6.45
N ARG A 98 -18.95 12.16 7.66
CA ARG A 98 -18.54 12.80 8.91
C ARG A 98 -17.77 11.79 9.72
N LEU A 99 -16.56 12.17 10.14
CA LEU A 99 -15.72 11.30 10.95
C LEU A 99 -16.42 11.06 12.30
N PRO A 100 -16.73 9.80 12.66
CA PRO A 100 -17.57 9.52 13.82
C PRO A 100 -16.85 9.79 15.16
N ARG A 101 -15.52 9.65 15.19
CA ARG A 101 -14.67 9.88 16.37
C ARG A 101 -13.24 10.18 15.95
N GLY A 102 -12.40 10.61 16.88
CA GLY A 102 -11.00 10.93 16.62
C GLY A 102 -10.85 12.27 15.88
N HIS A 103 -9.72 12.43 15.21
CA HIS A 103 -9.41 13.67 14.48
C HIS A 103 -8.74 13.34 13.16
N TRP A 104 -8.93 14.24 12.19
CA TRP A 104 -8.21 14.19 10.92
C TRP A 104 -6.76 14.61 11.12
N GLN A 105 -5.87 13.93 10.41
CA GLN A 105 -4.46 14.27 10.26
C GLN A 105 -4.18 14.58 8.79
N PRO A 106 -3.28 15.53 8.48
CA PRO A 106 -2.87 15.78 7.10
C PRO A 106 -2.25 14.53 6.48
N LEU A 107 -2.62 14.25 5.23
CA LEU A 107 -2.08 13.17 4.42
C LEU A 107 -1.41 13.77 3.19
N THR A 108 -0.14 13.42 2.95
CA THR A 108 0.55 13.85 1.73
C THR A 108 0.41 12.77 0.66
N LEU A 109 0.11 13.13 -0.59
CA LEU A 109 0.07 12.19 -1.71
C LEU A 109 1.34 12.32 -2.55
N ILE A 110 2.29 11.38 -2.41
CA ILE A 110 3.53 11.35 -3.21
C ILE A 110 3.40 10.28 -4.29
N GLY A 111 3.36 10.68 -5.56
CA GLY A 111 3.14 9.75 -6.68
C GLY A 111 1.82 8.97 -6.51
N ASN A 112 0.76 9.64 -6.07
CA ASN A 112 -0.56 9.06 -5.81
C ASN A 112 -0.58 7.99 -4.70
N ARG A 113 0.39 8.01 -3.78
CA ARG A 113 0.46 7.11 -2.62
C ARG A 113 0.30 7.90 -1.32
N PRO A 114 -0.48 7.39 -0.35
CA PRO A 114 -0.73 8.06 0.92
C PRO A 114 0.54 8.03 1.76
N THR A 115 1.06 9.18 2.17
CA THR A 115 2.31 9.29 2.94
C THR A 115 2.11 10.03 4.24
N LEU A 116 2.78 9.54 5.29
CA LEU A 116 2.84 10.14 6.60
C LEU A 116 4.28 10.22 7.11
N PRO A 117 4.61 11.27 7.89
CA PRO A 117 5.84 11.28 8.65
C PRO A 117 5.80 10.18 9.73
N ALA A 118 6.94 9.54 9.95
CA ALA A 118 7.15 8.64 11.06
C ALA A 118 8.52 8.87 11.69
N ARG A 119 8.66 8.38 12.92
CA ARG A 119 9.88 8.45 13.71
C ARG A 119 10.24 7.08 14.26
N LEU A 120 11.52 6.78 14.34
CA LEU A 120 12.02 5.53 14.93
C LEU A 120 13.19 5.80 15.86
N GLU A 121 13.69 4.73 16.49
CA GLU A 121 14.83 4.76 17.41
C GLU A 121 16.00 5.64 16.93
N GLY A 122 16.69 6.29 17.87
CA GLY A 122 17.67 7.32 17.55
C GLY A 122 17.05 8.67 17.12
N ASN A 123 15.72 8.83 17.22
CA ASN A 123 14.97 9.99 16.74
C ASN A 123 15.14 10.23 15.23
N ILE A 124 15.39 9.16 14.48
CA ILE A 124 15.44 9.23 13.02
C ILE A 124 14.01 9.49 12.53
N GLU A 125 13.87 10.42 11.59
CA GLU A 125 12.59 10.78 10.98
C GLU A 125 12.57 10.41 9.49
N GLY A 126 11.41 10.08 8.95
CA GLY A 126 11.28 9.74 7.54
C GLY A 126 9.85 9.85 7.04
N GLN A 127 9.68 9.93 5.72
CA GLN A 127 8.38 9.86 5.05
C GLN A 127 8.11 8.43 4.61
N PHE A 128 6.97 7.88 5.01
CA PHE A 128 6.58 6.51 4.70
C PHE A 128 5.25 6.53 3.98
N PHE A 129 5.09 5.72 2.93
CA PHE A 129 3.75 5.51 2.38
C PHE A 129 3.02 4.38 3.12
N LEU A 130 1.70 4.50 3.20
CA LEU A 130 0.83 3.50 3.78
C LEU A 130 0.38 2.54 2.67
N ASP A 131 0.54 1.25 2.92
CA ASP A 131 0.20 0.20 1.97
C ASP A 131 -0.67 -0.85 2.67
N THR A 132 -1.98 -0.79 2.38
CA THR A 132 -2.95 -1.73 2.91
C THR A 132 -2.74 -3.16 2.39
N GLY A 133 -2.01 -3.33 1.28
CA GLY A 133 -1.66 -4.61 0.67
C GLY A 133 -0.34 -5.20 1.19
N ASN A 134 0.49 -4.42 1.87
CA ASN A 134 1.73 -4.91 2.47
C ASN A 134 1.44 -5.59 3.82
N THR A 135 1.85 -6.86 3.97
CA THR A 135 1.57 -7.66 5.18
C THR A 135 2.54 -7.41 6.34
N SER A 136 3.66 -6.73 6.10
CA SER A 136 4.63 -6.37 7.13
C SER A 136 4.14 -5.22 8.01
N THR A 137 4.86 -4.94 9.10
CA THR A 137 4.71 -3.72 9.90
C THR A 137 5.29 -2.53 9.15
N VAL A 138 6.58 -2.60 8.84
CA VAL A 138 7.36 -1.62 8.08
C VAL A 138 8.37 -2.36 7.20
N LEU A 139 8.53 -1.90 5.97
CA LEU A 139 9.63 -2.24 5.08
C LEU A 139 10.46 -0.97 4.83
N PHE A 140 11.70 -0.92 5.29
CA PHE A 140 12.63 0.19 5.03
C PHE A 140 13.30 0.06 3.67
N PHE A 141 13.46 1.17 2.95
CA PHE A 141 14.14 1.18 1.65
C PHE A 141 15.66 1.26 1.76
N PRO A 142 16.40 0.73 0.76
CA PRO A 142 17.86 0.59 0.86
C PRO A 142 18.60 1.89 1.13
N ASP A 143 18.21 2.99 0.48
CA ASP A 143 18.84 4.30 0.64
C ASP A 143 18.71 4.81 2.09
N PHE A 144 17.52 4.67 2.70
CA PHE A 144 17.28 5.06 4.09
C PHE A 144 17.99 4.15 5.09
N ILE A 145 18.09 2.85 4.78
CA ILE A 145 18.86 1.88 5.58
C ILE A 145 20.34 2.28 5.61
N GLN A 146 20.90 2.61 4.45
CA GLN A 146 22.30 3.00 4.32
C GLN A 146 22.58 4.35 4.98
N GLU A 147 21.74 5.36 4.73
CA GLU A 147 21.88 6.71 5.28
C GLU A 147 21.95 6.73 6.81
N HIS A 148 21.13 5.90 7.46
CA HIS A 148 21.03 5.85 8.91
C HIS A 148 21.69 4.63 9.57
N ALA A 149 22.47 3.86 8.80
CA ALA A 149 23.15 2.66 9.26
C ALA A 149 22.23 1.69 10.04
N LEU A 150 20.98 1.51 9.59
CA LEU A 150 19.95 0.82 10.38
C LEU A 150 20.29 -0.65 10.71
N LEU A 151 21.19 -1.28 9.97
CA LEU A 151 21.64 -2.65 10.20
C LEU A 151 22.85 -2.77 11.15
N GLN A 152 23.47 -1.66 11.56
CA GLN A 152 24.66 -1.68 12.40
C GLN A 152 24.36 -2.33 13.76
N ASN A 153 25.14 -3.35 14.12
CA ASN A 153 25.00 -4.12 15.36
C ASN A 153 23.61 -4.76 15.55
N ARG A 154 22.85 -4.99 14.47
CA ARG A 154 21.50 -5.57 14.53
C ARG A 154 21.49 -7.03 14.12
N GLY A 155 20.93 -7.88 14.98
CA GLY A 155 20.58 -9.25 14.60
C GLY A 155 19.45 -9.26 13.58
N VAL A 156 19.72 -9.82 12.40
CA VAL A 156 18.75 -9.95 11.30
C VAL A 156 18.80 -11.36 10.70
N ARG A 157 17.71 -11.77 10.06
CA ARG A 157 17.63 -13.02 9.29
C ARG A 157 17.04 -12.77 7.91
N ARG A 158 17.47 -13.54 6.90
CA ARG A 158 16.84 -13.50 5.58
C ARG A 158 15.41 -14.03 5.66
N VAL A 159 14.51 -13.37 4.97
CA VAL A 159 13.12 -13.81 4.78
C VAL A 159 12.70 -13.57 3.35
N THR A 160 11.95 -14.52 2.79
CA THR A 160 11.30 -14.40 1.49
C THR A 160 9.85 -14.03 1.69
N HIS A 161 9.34 -13.09 0.89
CA HIS A 161 7.93 -12.73 0.88
C HIS A 161 7.40 -12.72 -0.55
N THR A 162 6.13 -13.07 -0.70
CA THR A 162 5.43 -13.06 -1.98
C THR A 162 4.71 -11.74 -2.16
N SER A 163 4.88 -11.13 -3.33
CA SER A 163 4.20 -9.90 -3.76
C SER A 163 3.49 -10.13 -5.10
N VAL A 164 2.72 -9.13 -5.54
CA VAL A 164 2.11 -9.12 -6.89
C VAL A 164 3.17 -9.15 -8.00
N THR A 165 4.40 -8.71 -7.70
CA THR A 165 5.53 -8.73 -8.63
C THR A 165 6.38 -10.00 -8.54
N GLY A 166 6.00 -10.96 -7.71
CA GLY A 166 6.73 -12.20 -7.46
C GLY A 166 7.35 -12.25 -6.07
N GLU A 167 8.24 -13.21 -5.86
CA GLU A 167 8.98 -13.36 -4.61
C GLU A 167 10.11 -12.36 -4.51
N ALA A 168 10.31 -11.81 -3.31
CA ALA A 168 11.42 -10.94 -3.00
C ALA A 168 12.05 -11.34 -1.66
N GLU A 169 13.38 -11.31 -1.62
CA GLU A 169 14.15 -11.49 -0.40
C GLU A 169 14.39 -10.17 0.31
N THR A 170 14.25 -10.18 1.63
CA THR A 170 14.53 -9.05 2.54
C THR A 170 15.23 -9.55 3.79
N LEU A 171 15.65 -8.64 4.67
CA LEU A 171 16.13 -8.97 6.01
C LEU A 171 15.05 -8.61 7.03
N ALA A 172 14.74 -9.52 7.96
CA ALA A 172 13.87 -9.25 9.09
C ALA A 172 14.69 -9.04 10.36
N GLY A 173 14.36 -8.00 11.11
CA GLY A 173 14.97 -7.69 12.41
C GLY A 173 13.99 -7.00 13.34
N ARG A 174 14.50 -6.46 14.46
CA ARG A 174 13.71 -5.73 15.46
C ARG A 174 14.34 -4.37 15.73
N ILE A 175 13.54 -3.32 15.82
CA ILE A 175 13.93 -1.96 16.26
C ILE A 175 13.36 -1.68 17.64
N ALA A 176 13.94 -0.76 18.41
CA ALA A 176 13.48 -0.46 19.78
C ALA A 176 12.07 0.12 19.78
N TRP A 177 11.77 1.05 18.87
CA TRP A 177 10.44 1.63 18.72
C TRP A 177 10.23 2.25 17.33
N PHE A 178 8.96 2.36 16.94
CA PHE A 178 8.49 3.06 15.74
C PHE A 178 7.25 3.87 16.10
N ALA A 179 7.11 5.09 15.58
CA ALA A 179 5.97 5.95 15.85
C ALA A 179 5.50 6.68 14.60
N PHE A 180 4.20 6.69 14.37
CA PHE A 180 3.56 7.44 13.29
C PHE A 180 2.16 7.84 13.72
N ALA A 181 1.63 8.93 13.17
CA ALA A 181 0.26 9.39 13.43
C ALA A 181 -0.11 9.56 14.92
N GLY A 182 0.87 9.86 15.79
CA GLY A 182 0.66 9.97 17.24
C GLY A 182 0.67 8.63 18.00
N HIS A 183 0.88 7.51 17.32
CA HIS A 183 0.92 6.16 17.92
C HIS A 183 2.36 5.64 17.94
N ARG A 184 2.75 5.02 19.06
CA ARG A 184 4.09 4.45 19.26
C ARG A 184 3.99 2.95 19.51
N PHE A 185 4.83 2.20 18.79
CA PHE A 185 4.93 0.75 18.83
C PHE A 185 6.30 0.36 19.36
N GLU A 186 6.31 -0.40 20.45
CA GLU A 186 7.54 -0.88 21.09
C GLU A 186 8.01 -2.19 20.48
N LYS A 187 9.33 -2.29 20.28
CA LYS A 187 10.01 -3.49 19.83
C LYS A 187 9.41 -4.14 18.56
N PRO A 188 8.95 -3.41 17.52
CA PRO A 188 8.35 -4.07 16.37
C PRO A 188 9.38 -4.90 15.59
N ILE A 189 8.94 -6.04 15.05
CA ILE A 189 9.66 -6.74 13.97
C ILE A 189 9.46 -5.89 12.72
N VAL A 190 10.51 -5.66 11.93
CA VAL A 190 10.52 -4.85 10.71
C VAL A 190 11.30 -5.55 9.61
N LEU A 191 11.07 -5.14 8.37
CA LEU A 191 11.81 -5.61 7.20
C LEU A 191 12.76 -4.52 6.69
N PHE A 192 13.93 -4.95 6.22
CA PHE A 192 14.94 -4.13 5.57
C PHE A 192 15.13 -4.65 4.17
N ASP A 193 14.86 -3.80 3.19
CA ASP A 193 14.97 -4.17 1.79
C ASP A 193 16.44 -4.32 1.34
N LEU A 194 16.67 -5.13 0.32
CA LEU A 194 18.02 -5.36 -0.21
C LEU A 194 18.37 -4.29 -1.26
N PRO A 195 19.66 -3.90 -1.40
CA PRO A 195 20.10 -2.86 -2.35
C PRO A 195 19.64 -3.07 -3.80
N ASN A 196 19.46 -4.33 -4.21
CA ASN A 196 19.09 -4.69 -5.57
C ASN A 196 17.57 -4.56 -5.86
N ASN A 197 16.75 -4.31 -4.84
CA ASN A 197 15.28 -4.24 -4.97
C ASN A 197 14.78 -2.82 -5.28
N ARG A 198 15.68 -1.89 -5.67
CA ARG A 198 15.39 -0.47 -5.89
C ARG A 198 14.28 -0.22 -6.91
N PRO A 199 13.15 0.41 -6.53
CA PRO A 199 12.18 0.91 -7.51
C PRO A 199 12.66 2.24 -8.10
N ALA A 200 12.60 2.36 -9.43
CA ALA A 200 13.29 3.39 -10.22
C ALA A 200 12.88 4.86 -9.96
N SER A 201 11.77 5.12 -9.25
CA SER A 201 11.14 6.44 -9.22
C SER A 201 10.61 6.89 -7.85
N GLN A 202 11.22 6.44 -6.75
CA GLN A 202 10.81 6.92 -5.43
C GLN A 202 11.56 8.20 -5.07
N ALA A 203 10.83 9.33 -4.95
CA ALA A 203 11.23 10.43 -4.08
C ALA A 203 11.71 9.85 -2.73
N ARG A 204 12.66 10.48 -2.03
CA ARG A 204 13.33 9.99 -0.80
C ARG A 204 12.37 9.52 0.32
N LEU A 205 11.68 8.41 0.11
CA LEU A 205 10.81 7.75 1.06
C LEU A 205 11.69 6.82 1.89
N ALA A 206 11.41 6.79 3.19
CA ALA A 206 12.11 5.96 4.13
C ALA A 206 11.66 4.49 4.05
N GLY A 207 10.43 4.26 3.57
CA GLY A 207 9.87 2.93 3.45
C GLY A 207 8.36 2.89 3.31
N VAL A 208 7.80 1.74 3.68
CA VAL A 208 6.37 1.41 3.62
C VAL A 208 5.88 1.05 5.00
N ILE A 209 4.74 1.61 5.44
CA ILE A 209 3.98 1.14 6.60
C ILE A 209 2.87 0.22 6.12
N GLY A 210 2.89 -1.02 6.60
CA GLY A 210 1.96 -2.07 6.19
C GLY A 210 0.95 -2.47 7.26
N ARG A 211 0.18 -3.51 6.94
CA ARG A 211 -0.91 -4.07 7.75
C ARG A 211 -0.49 -4.49 9.14
N GLY A 212 0.78 -4.82 9.38
CA GLY A 212 1.28 -5.17 10.70
C GLY A 212 1.05 -4.09 11.76
N PHE A 213 1.00 -2.80 11.36
CA PHE A 213 0.55 -1.71 12.23
C PHE A 213 -0.88 -1.27 11.93
N LEU A 214 -1.27 -1.19 10.65
CA LEU A 214 -2.59 -0.66 10.29
C LEU A 214 -3.74 -1.48 10.89
N ARG A 215 -3.52 -2.78 11.15
CA ARG A 215 -4.52 -3.69 11.72
C ARG A 215 -5.03 -3.31 13.12
N GLU A 216 -4.30 -2.45 13.83
CA GLU A 216 -4.67 -1.99 15.17
C GLU A 216 -5.72 -0.85 15.13
N PHE A 217 -6.13 -0.42 13.93
CA PHE A 217 -6.99 0.74 13.71
C PHE A 217 -8.16 0.45 12.76
N ILE A 218 -9.20 1.28 12.88
CA ILE A 218 -10.01 1.64 11.72
C ILE A 218 -9.29 2.78 11.02
N VAL A 219 -8.87 2.57 9.77
CA VAL A 219 -8.14 3.57 8.98
C VAL A 219 -9.10 4.24 8.01
N VAL A 220 -9.26 5.55 8.13
CA VAL A 220 -10.16 6.34 7.28
C VAL A 220 -9.31 7.19 6.33
N PHE A 221 -9.31 6.84 5.06
CA PHE A 221 -8.65 7.61 4.00
C PHE A 221 -9.65 8.58 3.36
N ASN A 222 -9.30 9.86 3.30
CA ASN A 222 -10.02 10.87 2.52
C ASN A 222 -9.02 11.59 1.61
N TYR A 223 -8.72 10.98 0.46
CA TYR A 223 -7.82 11.58 -0.53
C TYR A 223 -8.37 12.87 -1.13
N PRO A 224 -9.68 13.03 -1.41
CA PRO A 224 -10.23 14.29 -1.92
C PRO A 224 -9.87 15.51 -1.06
N GLU A 225 -9.76 15.32 0.26
CA GLU A 225 -9.36 16.38 1.19
C GLU A 225 -7.94 16.20 1.74
N SER A 226 -7.13 15.29 1.17
CA SER A 226 -5.75 15.01 1.60
C SER A 226 -5.62 14.81 3.12
N LYS A 227 -6.51 13.99 3.70
CA LYS A 227 -6.53 13.73 5.15
C LYS A 227 -6.77 12.25 5.45
N ILE A 228 -6.30 11.84 6.63
CA ILE A 228 -6.43 10.48 7.14
C ILE A 228 -6.81 10.52 8.62
N ALA A 229 -7.57 9.53 9.09
CA ALA A 229 -7.77 9.30 10.51
C ALA A 229 -7.41 7.86 10.85
N LEU A 230 -6.72 7.68 11.97
CA LEU A 230 -6.46 6.37 12.56
C LEU A 230 -7.27 6.32 13.85
N LEU A 231 -8.27 5.45 13.89
CA LEU A 231 -9.15 5.32 15.03
C LEU A 231 -8.74 4.04 15.78
N PRO A 232 -8.09 4.17 16.96
CA PRO A 232 -7.83 3.01 17.80
C PRO A 232 -9.13 2.31 18.15
N LYS A 233 -9.00 1.01 18.44
CA LYS A 233 -10.05 0.24 19.10
C LYS A 233 -10.00 0.50 20.61
#